data_AF-A0A7R8CIG2-F1
#
_entry.id   AF-A0A7R8CIG2-F1
#
_cell.length_a   1.000
_cell.length_b   1.000
_cell.length_c   1.000
_cell.angle_alpha   90.00
_cell.angle_beta   90.00
_cell.angle_gamma   90.00
#
_symmetry.space_group_name_H-M   'P 1'
#
loop_
_entity.id
_entity.type
_entity.pdbx_description
1 polymer ?
#
loop_
_entity_poly.entity_id
_entity_poly.type
_entity_poly.pdbx_seq_one_letter_code
_entity_poly.pdbx_strand_id
1 'polypeptide(L)'
;MHVTLYFSVRRLLNVDNEAIMPDKKLPAVPETVLKNAKTRHAKRIDVFKRAERYVKEYRNKEADETRLQRDAKKEGGYYVPSEPKLAFVMRIRGINKVAPKVRKVLQLFRLRQINNGVFIKLNKATINMLRICEPYITWGSPNLKSIRELIYKRGFVKIQGKRIPITSNTLIESVLGKYNIICVEDLIHEIVTVGPNFKYASNFLWPFKLNTPTGGWRKKTNHFVEGGDFGCREDKINPLLRKMV
;
A
#
# COMPACT_ATOMS: atom_id res chain seq x y z
N MET A 1 -9.27 -57.24 -70.27
CA MET A 1 -9.13 -58.16 -69.12
C MET A 1 -7.78 -58.84 -69.22
N HIS A 2 -6.80 -58.40 -68.42
CA HIS A 2 -5.80 -59.24 -67.72
C HIS A 2 -4.65 -58.36 -67.22
N VAL A 3 -4.51 -58.31 -65.90
CA VAL A 3 -3.27 -58.05 -65.15
C VAL A 3 -2.30 -59.19 -65.52
N THR A 4 -1.01 -59.02 -65.77
CA THR A 4 0.15 -58.63 -64.92
C THR A 4 1.37 -58.76 -65.88
N LEU A 5 2.50 -58.05 -65.81
CA LEU A 5 3.58 -58.12 -64.82
C LEU A 5 4.88 -57.56 -65.50
N TYR A 6 5.88 -57.25 -64.68
CA TYR A 6 7.33 -57.17 -64.97
C TYR A 6 7.99 -55.81 -65.33
N PHE A 7 8.56 -55.22 -64.26
CA PHE A 7 9.97 -54.83 -64.14
C PHE A 7 10.54 -53.58 -64.86
N SER A 8 11.38 -52.89 -64.09
CA SER A 8 12.36 -51.86 -64.49
C SER A 8 11.74 -50.50 -64.79
N VAL A 9 11.91 -49.47 -63.95
CA VAL A 9 13.18 -48.77 -63.75
C VAL A 9 13.33 -48.32 -62.29
N ARG A 10 14.17 -49.06 -61.58
CA ARG A 10 14.97 -48.56 -60.45
C ARG A 10 15.99 -47.61 -61.07
N ARG A 11 15.95 -46.31 -60.75
CA ARG A 11 17.06 -45.30 -60.78
C ARG A 11 16.58 -43.89 -61.16
N LEU A 12 15.87 -43.22 -60.27
CA LEU A 12 15.96 -41.77 -60.03
C LEU A 12 15.99 -41.61 -58.49
N LEU A 13 17.14 -41.96 -57.89
CA LEU A 13 18.01 -41.00 -57.21
C LEU A 13 17.32 -40.30 -56.03
N ASN A 14 17.43 -40.99 -54.89
CA ASN A 14 17.62 -40.47 -53.53
C ASN A 14 17.54 -38.95 -53.37
N VAL A 15 16.52 -38.51 -52.64
CA VAL A 15 16.73 -37.58 -51.53
C VAL A 15 15.96 -38.13 -50.33
N ASP A 16 16.55 -39.14 -49.71
CA ASP A 16 16.31 -39.44 -48.30
C ASP A 16 16.76 -38.20 -47.51
N ASN A 17 15.82 -37.44 -46.98
CA ASN A 17 16.05 -36.50 -45.88
C ASN A 17 14.70 -36.12 -45.24
N GLU A 18 14.00 -37.12 -44.71
CA GLU A 18 13.24 -36.86 -43.49
C GLU A 18 14.26 -36.64 -42.38
N ALA A 19 14.61 -35.36 -42.16
CA ALA A 19 15.30 -34.96 -40.96
C ALA A 19 14.41 -35.32 -39.77
N ILE A 20 14.63 -36.50 -39.20
CA ILE A 20 14.21 -36.83 -37.84
C ILE A 20 14.92 -35.80 -36.96
N MET A 21 14.24 -34.69 -36.68
CA MET A 21 14.62 -33.78 -35.62
C MET A 21 14.80 -34.66 -34.37
N PRO A 22 15.98 -34.68 -33.73
CA PRO A 22 16.08 -35.41 -32.48
C PRO A 22 15.05 -34.79 -31.54
N ASP A 23 14.19 -35.63 -30.95
CA ASP A 23 13.34 -35.26 -29.83
C ASP A 23 14.25 -34.69 -28.76
N LYS A 24 14.41 -33.37 -28.79
CA LYS A 24 15.26 -32.63 -27.89
C LYS A 24 14.52 -32.67 -26.58
N LYS A 25 14.76 -33.75 -25.79
CA LYS A 25 14.27 -33.88 -24.42
C LYS A 25 14.54 -32.54 -23.75
N LEU A 26 13.47 -31.79 -23.52
CA LEU A 26 13.51 -30.54 -22.76
C LEU A 26 14.31 -30.85 -21.49
N PRO A 27 15.33 -30.04 -21.14
CA PRO A 27 16.16 -30.34 -19.98
C PRO A 27 15.23 -30.53 -18.77
N ALA A 28 15.36 -31.66 -18.07
CA ALA A 28 14.57 -31.97 -16.90
C ALA A 28 14.65 -30.79 -15.92
N VAL A 29 13.52 -30.12 -15.68
CA VAL A 29 13.48 -28.94 -14.81
C VAL A 29 13.97 -29.39 -13.43
N PRO A 30 15.02 -28.77 -12.86
CA PRO A 30 15.58 -29.21 -11.60
C PRO A 30 14.51 -29.19 -10.51
N GLU A 31 14.48 -30.23 -9.67
CA GLU A 31 13.45 -30.47 -8.66
C GLU A 31 13.27 -29.28 -7.69
N THR A 32 14.35 -28.52 -7.48
CA THR A 32 14.37 -27.26 -6.71
C THR A 32 13.48 -26.18 -7.32
N VAL A 33 13.45 -26.04 -8.65
CA VAL A 33 12.61 -25.06 -9.36
C VAL A 33 11.14 -25.46 -9.26
N LEU A 34 10.82 -26.76 -9.39
CA LEU A 34 9.47 -27.29 -9.21
C LEU A 34 8.95 -27.04 -7.78
N LYS A 35 9.79 -27.27 -6.75
CA LYS A 35 9.46 -26.99 -5.35
C LYS A 35 9.23 -25.50 -5.09
N ASN A 36 10.07 -24.63 -5.67
CA ASN A 36 9.92 -23.18 -5.57
C ASN A 36 8.66 -22.67 -6.29
N ALA A 37 8.30 -23.26 -7.43
CA ALA A 37 7.06 -22.94 -8.13
C ALA A 37 5.82 -23.30 -7.29
N LYS A 38 5.81 -24.50 -6.69
CA LYS A 38 4.72 -24.96 -5.80
C LYS A 38 4.56 -24.05 -4.58
N THR A 39 5.66 -23.69 -3.91
CA THR A 39 5.61 -22.78 -2.75
C THR A 39 5.15 -21.38 -3.13
N ARG A 40 5.62 -20.83 -4.26
CA ARG A 40 5.16 -19.54 -4.78
C ARG A 40 3.67 -19.55 -5.12
N HIS A 41 3.17 -20.65 -5.68
CA HIS A 41 1.75 -20.83 -5.97
C HIS A 41 0.91 -20.86 -4.69
N ALA A 42 1.32 -21.66 -3.70
CA ALA A 42 0.67 -21.71 -2.39
C ALA A 42 0.62 -20.34 -1.70
N LYS A 43 1.73 -19.59 -1.72
CA LYS A 43 1.80 -18.21 -1.20
C LYS A 43 0.84 -17.27 -1.92
N ARG A 44 0.71 -17.39 -3.25
CA ARG A 44 -0.22 -16.56 -4.02
C ARG A 44 -1.68 -16.83 -3.62
N ILE A 45 -2.04 -18.09 -3.40
CA ILE A 45 -3.37 -18.47 -2.92
C ILE A 45 -3.62 -17.90 -1.53
N ASP A 46 -2.65 -18.01 -0.62
CA ASP A 46 -2.74 -17.48 0.74
C ASP A 46 -2.92 -15.95 0.74
N VAL A 47 -2.11 -15.21 -0.03
CA VAL A 47 -2.26 -13.75 -0.20
C VAL A 47 -3.65 -13.38 -0.72
N PHE A 48 -4.18 -14.13 -1.68
CA PHE A 48 -5.52 -13.88 -2.22
C PHE A 48 -6.62 -14.10 -1.15
N LYS A 49 -6.56 -15.23 -0.43
CA LYS A 49 -7.49 -15.53 0.67
C LYS A 49 -7.44 -14.48 1.78
N ARG A 50 -6.25 -13.96 2.10
CA ARG A 50 -6.10 -12.88 3.09
C ARG A 50 -6.73 -11.58 2.62
N ALA A 51 -6.48 -11.19 1.37
CA ALA A 51 -7.09 -9.99 0.78
C ALA A 51 -8.62 -10.09 0.81
N GLU A 52 -9.18 -11.25 0.43
CA GLU A 52 -10.62 -11.52 0.50
C GLU A 52 -11.15 -11.36 1.94
N ARG A 53 -10.46 -11.97 2.92
CA ARG A 53 -10.81 -11.86 4.34
C ARG A 53 -10.82 -10.40 4.81
N TYR A 54 -9.81 -9.61 4.48
CA TYR A 54 -9.76 -8.19 4.88
C TYR A 54 -10.87 -7.37 4.22
N VAL A 55 -11.17 -7.61 2.95
CA VAL A 55 -12.29 -6.94 2.27
C VAL A 55 -13.61 -7.28 2.96
N LYS A 56 -13.83 -8.56 3.30
CA LYS A 56 -15.02 -8.99 4.06
C LYS A 56 -15.09 -8.32 5.43
N GLU A 57 -13.97 -8.27 6.15
CA GLU A 57 -13.91 -7.60 7.46
C GLU A 57 -14.25 -6.11 7.37
N TYR A 58 -13.71 -5.37 6.39
CA TYR A 58 -14.02 -3.95 6.21
C TYR A 58 -15.49 -3.72 5.87
N ARG A 59 -16.07 -4.54 4.98
CA ARG A 59 -17.49 -4.45 4.62
C ARG A 59 -18.39 -4.73 5.82
N ASN A 60 -18.06 -5.74 6.61
CA ASN A 60 -18.81 -6.09 7.82
C ASN A 60 -18.76 -4.94 8.83
N LYS A 61 -17.58 -4.34 9.06
CA LYS A 61 -17.44 -3.18 9.96
C LYS A 61 -18.28 -1.98 9.51
N GLU A 62 -18.25 -1.65 8.22
CA GLU A 62 -19.06 -0.55 7.67
C GLU A 62 -20.57 -0.82 7.80
N ALA A 63 -20.99 -2.06 7.56
CA ALA A 63 -22.38 -2.49 7.74
C ALA A 63 -22.80 -2.46 9.22
N ASP A 64 -21.92 -2.88 10.12
CA ASP A 64 -22.15 -2.88 11.56
C ASP A 64 -22.27 -1.46 12.12
N GLU A 65 -21.38 -0.54 11.72
CA GLU A 65 -21.49 0.88 12.10
C GLU A 65 -22.82 1.48 11.63
N THR A 66 -23.24 1.18 10.40
CA THR A 66 -24.52 1.64 9.86
C THR A 66 -25.71 1.03 10.60
N ARG A 67 -25.63 -0.26 10.97
CA ARG A 67 -26.66 -0.95 11.75
C ARG A 67 -26.81 -0.33 13.14
N LEU A 68 -25.71 -0.15 13.86
CA LEU A 68 -25.69 0.46 15.19
C LEU A 68 -26.26 1.89 15.17
N GLN A 69 -25.93 2.68 14.15
CA GLN A 69 -26.54 4.00 13.96
C GLN A 69 -28.06 3.95 13.77
N ARG A 70 -28.56 2.97 12.99
CA ARG A 70 -30.00 2.81 12.77
C ARG A 70 -30.73 2.34 14.02
N ASP A 71 -30.15 1.39 14.75
CA ASP A 71 -30.76 0.84 15.95
C ASP A 71 -30.79 1.88 17.08
N ALA A 72 -29.71 2.64 17.30
CA ALA A 72 -29.71 3.78 18.21
C ALA A 72 -30.80 4.80 17.85
N LYS A 73 -30.95 5.11 16.55
CA LYS A 73 -31.99 6.04 16.08
C LYS A 73 -33.40 5.52 16.31
N LYS A 74 -33.65 4.21 16.18
CA LYS A 74 -34.96 3.59 16.46
C LYS A 74 -35.32 3.69 17.95
N GLU A 75 -34.33 3.52 18.82
CA GLU A 75 -34.49 3.63 20.28
C GLU A 75 -34.55 5.09 20.76
N GLY A 76 -34.42 6.07 19.86
CA GLY A 76 -34.40 7.50 20.19
C GLY A 76 -33.07 7.98 20.78
N GLY A 77 -32.03 7.14 20.75
CA GLY A 77 -30.67 7.46 21.19
C GLY A 77 -29.73 7.91 20.06
N TYR A 78 -28.48 8.18 20.43
CA TYR A 78 -27.42 8.59 19.51
C TYR A 78 -26.24 7.61 19.58
N TYR A 79 -25.80 7.13 18.41
CA TYR A 79 -24.57 6.34 18.31
C TYR A 79 -23.36 7.27 18.13
N VAL A 80 -22.40 7.19 19.05
CA VAL A 80 -21.12 7.91 18.95
C VAL A 80 -20.07 6.95 18.40
N PRO A 81 -19.50 7.21 17.20
CA PRO A 81 -18.46 6.36 16.64
C PRO A 81 -17.18 6.42 17.48
N SER A 82 -16.38 5.35 17.41
CA SER A 82 -15.08 5.32 18.10
C SER A 82 -14.14 6.39 17.56
N GLU A 83 -13.38 7.03 18.46
CA GLU A 83 -12.35 7.99 18.06
C GLU A 83 -11.30 7.35 17.11
N PRO A 84 -10.82 8.10 16.10
CA PRO A 84 -9.86 7.58 15.16
C PRO A 84 -8.51 7.31 15.83
N LYS A 85 -7.95 6.12 15.59
CA LYS A 85 -6.63 5.71 16.12
C LYS A 85 -5.46 6.09 15.21
N LEU A 86 -5.74 6.49 13.97
CA LEU A 86 -4.76 6.77 12.93
C LEU A 86 -4.95 8.20 12.40
N ALA A 87 -3.83 8.89 12.22
CA ALA A 87 -3.77 10.14 11.47
C ALA A 87 -2.76 10.04 10.32
N PHE A 88 -3.09 10.67 9.21
CA PHE A 88 -2.12 11.04 8.19
C PHE A 88 -1.70 12.48 8.43
N VAL A 89 -0.40 12.70 8.59
CA VAL A 89 0.17 14.01 8.90
C VAL A 89 1.07 14.44 7.76
N MET A 90 0.87 15.65 7.28
CA MET A 90 1.58 16.20 6.15
C MET A 90 2.15 17.58 6.46
N ARG A 91 3.36 17.85 5.99
CA ARG A 91 3.99 19.17 6.13
C ARG A 91 3.58 20.09 4.99
N ILE A 92 3.04 21.26 5.32
CA ILE A 92 2.55 22.24 4.33
C ILE A 92 3.43 23.49 4.21
N ARG A 93 4.20 23.82 5.27
CA ARG A 93 5.09 24.99 5.33
C ARG A 93 6.56 24.62 5.11
N GLY A 94 7.33 25.59 4.64
CA GLY A 94 8.76 25.47 4.33
C GLY A 94 9.67 25.23 5.54
N ILE A 95 10.98 25.20 5.29
CA ILE A 95 12.03 24.91 6.29
C ILE A 95 12.63 26.14 6.97
N ASN A 96 12.41 27.33 6.40
CA ASN A 96 13.00 28.56 6.87
C ASN A 96 12.21 29.13 8.07
N LYS A 97 12.92 29.80 8.98
CA LYS A 97 12.33 30.50 10.15
C LYS A 97 11.42 29.59 11.00
N VAL A 98 11.86 28.37 11.27
CA VAL A 98 11.13 27.41 12.13
C VAL A 98 11.76 27.40 13.52
N ALA A 99 10.95 27.61 14.56
CA ALA A 99 11.40 27.53 15.95
C ALA A 99 12.08 26.18 16.26
N PRO A 100 13.18 26.14 17.04
CA PRO A 100 13.92 24.90 17.30
C PRO A 100 13.07 23.75 17.85
N LYS A 101 12.14 24.05 18.76
CA LYS A 101 11.20 23.07 19.33
C LYS A 101 10.32 22.43 18.26
N VAL A 102 9.72 23.24 17.39
CA VAL A 102 8.88 22.75 16.28
C VAL A 102 9.69 21.97 15.26
N ARG A 103 10.90 22.45 14.93
CA ARG A 103 11.83 21.76 14.02
C ARG A 103 12.16 20.36 14.53
N LYS A 104 12.39 20.21 15.84
CA LYS A 104 12.67 18.89 16.45
C LYS A 104 11.46 17.96 16.36
N VAL A 105 10.25 18.45 16.64
CA VAL A 105 9.02 17.66 16.50
C VAL A 105 8.82 17.18 15.05
N LEU A 106 8.98 18.05 14.07
CA LEU A 106 8.90 17.69 12.65
C LEU A 106 9.95 16.64 12.25
N GLN A 107 11.16 16.72 12.81
CA GLN A 107 12.20 15.70 12.60
C GLN A 107 11.81 14.35 13.19
N LEU A 108 11.21 14.31 14.38
CA LEU A 108 10.73 13.08 15.02
C LEU A 108 9.62 12.41 14.20
N PHE A 109 8.71 13.21 13.64
CA PHE A 109 7.68 12.72 12.71
C PHE A 109 8.21 12.38 11.31
N ARG A 110 9.51 12.55 11.04
CA ARG A 110 10.15 12.33 9.72
C ARG A 110 9.67 13.29 8.62
N LEU A 111 9.07 14.43 8.99
CA LEU A 111 8.53 15.46 8.10
C LEU A 111 9.59 16.53 7.76
N ARG A 112 10.64 16.12 7.04
CA ARG A 112 11.78 16.99 6.72
C ARG A 112 11.55 17.95 5.55
N GLN A 113 10.85 17.50 4.51
CA GLN A 113 10.59 18.29 3.29
C GLN A 113 9.12 18.73 3.26
N ILE A 114 8.83 19.78 2.49
CA ILE A 114 7.45 20.20 2.19
C ILE A 114 6.72 19.09 1.42
N ASN A 115 5.42 18.96 1.66
CA ASN A 115 4.55 17.91 1.12
C ASN A 115 4.99 16.47 1.45
N ASN A 116 5.86 16.30 2.46
CA ASN A 116 6.06 14.98 3.04
C ASN A 116 4.84 14.59 3.89
N GLY A 117 4.41 13.34 3.79
CA GLY A 117 3.34 12.76 4.57
C GLY A 117 3.76 11.48 5.30
N VAL A 118 3.22 11.23 6.49
CA VAL A 118 3.51 10.05 7.32
C VAL A 118 2.25 9.61 8.06
N PHE A 119 2.08 8.30 8.23
CA PHE A 119 1.07 7.71 9.11
C PHE A 119 1.54 7.72 10.58
N ILE A 120 0.72 8.28 11.46
CA ILE A 120 1.01 8.39 12.90
C ILE A 120 -0.17 7.81 13.68
N LYS A 121 0.16 7.01 14.71
CA LYS A 121 -0.80 6.54 15.70
C LYS A 121 -1.22 7.69 16.61
N LEU A 122 -2.52 7.90 16.77
CA LEU A 122 -3.09 8.89 17.66
C LEU A 122 -3.12 8.34 19.09
N ASN A 123 -2.31 8.96 19.94
CA ASN A 123 -2.20 8.77 21.38
C ASN A 123 -2.16 10.17 22.02
N LYS A 124 -2.41 10.28 23.34
CA LYS A 124 -2.33 11.58 24.04
C LYS A 124 -1.00 12.32 23.81
N ALA A 125 0.11 11.60 23.84
CA ALA A 125 1.45 12.15 23.59
C ALA A 125 1.62 12.67 22.15
N THR A 126 1.17 11.89 21.15
CA THR A 126 1.32 12.30 19.75
C THR A 126 0.41 13.48 19.42
N ILE A 127 -0.79 13.55 19.99
CA ILE A 127 -1.69 14.70 19.86
C ILE A 127 -1.04 15.97 20.42
N ASN A 128 -0.42 15.89 21.61
CA ASN A 128 0.29 17.04 22.19
C ASN A 128 1.48 17.48 21.31
N MET A 129 2.19 16.53 20.70
CA MET A 129 3.24 16.84 19.72
C MET A 129 2.68 17.49 18.45
N LEU A 130 1.53 17.03 17.95
CA LEU A 130 0.85 17.61 16.79
C LEU A 130 0.43 19.07 17.05
N ARG A 131 -0.08 19.37 18.25
CA ARG A 131 -0.41 20.75 18.67
C ARG A 131 0.80 21.69 18.63
N ILE A 132 1.99 21.21 19.00
CA ILE A 132 3.22 22.01 18.97
C ILE A 132 3.61 22.39 17.53
N CYS A 133 3.46 21.47 16.58
CA CYS A 133 3.86 21.69 15.18
C CYS A 133 2.70 22.10 14.26
N GLU A 134 1.51 22.27 14.81
CA GLU A 134 0.25 22.49 14.12
C GLU A 134 0.31 23.56 13.02
N PRO A 135 0.94 24.74 13.23
CA PRO A 135 1.02 25.77 12.19
C PRO A 135 1.81 25.37 10.94
N TYR A 136 2.58 24.28 10.99
CA TYR A 136 3.43 23.81 9.88
C TYR A 136 2.90 22.56 9.19
N ILE A 137 1.89 21.93 9.77
CA ILE A 137 1.34 20.66 9.31
C ILE A 137 -0.16 20.78 9.02
N THR A 138 -0.66 19.85 8.24
CA THR A 138 -2.07 19.53 8.21
C THR A 138 -2.22 18.04 8.45
N TRP A 139 -3.24 17.65 9.20
CA TRP A 139 -3.45 16.26 9.55
C TRP A 139 -4.93 15.94 9.70
N GLY A 140 -5.26 14.66 9.67
CA GLY A 140 -6.62 14.17 9.76
C GLY A 140 -6.66 12.66 9.61
N SER A 141 -7.87 12.10 9.64
CA SER A 141 -8.08 10.65 9.60
C SER A 141 -8.29 10.20 8.16
N PRO A 142 -7.36 9.42 7.59
CA PRO A 142 -7.48 8.95 6.22
C PRO A 142 -8.47 7.77 6.15
N ASN A 143 -9.26 7.71 5.09
CA ASN A 143 -10.11 6.56 4.80
C ASN A 143 -9.30 5.42 4.18
N LEU A 144 -9.87 4.21 4.16
CA LEU A 144 -9.25 3.01 3.59
C LEU A 144 -8.81 3.21 2.13
N LYS A 145 -9.63 3.91 1.33
CA LYS A 145 -9.31 4.21 -0.08
C LYS A 145 -8.08 5.09 -0.22
N SER A 146 -7.95 6.14 0.58
CA SER A 146 -6.85 7.09 0.57
C SER A 146 -5.56 6.46 1.07
N ILE A 147 -5.62 5.59 2.09
CA ILE A 147 -4.46 4.79 2.53
C ILE A 147 -4.00 3.87 1.40
N ARG A 148 -4.94 3.16 0.76
CA ARG A 148 -4.67 2.27 -0.36
C ARG A 148 -4.01 3.02 -1.52
N GLU A 149 -4.58 4.13 -1.95
CA GLU A 149 -4.03 4.96 -3.04
C GLU A 149 -2.64 5.50 -2.70
N LEU A 150 -2.41 5.94 -1.46
CA LEU A 150 -1.10 6.40 -1.00
C LEU A 150 -0.05 5.30 -1.10
N ILE A 151 -0.34 4.09 -0.59
CA ILE A 151 0.61 2.98 -0.59
C ILE A 151 0.85 2.47 -2.01
N TYR A 152 -0.18 2.32 -2.84
CA TYR A 152 -0.01 1.83 -4.21
C TYR A 152 0.67 2.84 -5.15
N LYS A 153 0.30 4.13 -5.09
CA LYS A 153 0.81 5.13 -6.05
C LYS A 153 2.05 5.86 -5.57
N ARG A 154 2.18 6.07 -4.26
CA ARG A 154 3.25 6.88 -3.65
C ARG A 154 4.11 6.10 -2.66
N GLY A 155 3.88 4.79 -2.51
CA GLY A 155 4.58 3.94 -1.57
C GLY A 155 6.02 3.66 -1.98
N PHE A 156 6.93 4.04 -1.08
CA PHE A 156 8.33 3.63 -1.13
C PHE A 156 8.68 2.99 0.21
N VAL A 157 9.58 2.04 0.19
CA VAL A 157 10.06 1.32 1.36
C VAL A 157 11.50 1.67 1.66
N LYS A 158 11.84 1.60 2.95
CA LYS A 158 13.19 1.82 3.47
C LYS A 158 13.86 0.47 3.67
N ILE A 159 14.79 0.11 2.77
CA ILE A 159 15.60 -1.10 2.87
C ILE A 159 17.06 -0.68 2.94
N GLN A 160 17.77 -1.08 4.01
CA GLN A 160 19.18 -0.71 4.23
C GLN A 160 19.45 0.81 4.09
N GLY A 161 18.50 1.64 4.52
CA GLY A 161 18.60 3.11 4.42
C GLY A 161 18.32 3.69 3.02
N LYS A 162 18.15 2.86 1.99
CA LYS A 162 17.80 3.29 0.64
C LYS A 162 16.28 3.37 0.46
N ARG A 163 15.85 4.29 -0.41
CA ARG A 163 14.44 4.47 -0.81
C ARG A 163 14.18 3.63 -2.06
N ILE A 164 13.35 2.60 -1.94
CA ILE A 164 13.05 1.65 -3.03
C ILE A 164 11.54 1.66 -3.29
N PRO A 165 11.06 1.73 -4.55
CA PRO A 165 9.63 1.63 -4.85
C PRO A 165 9.09 0.25 -4.48
N ILE A 166 7.82 0.18 -4.07
CA ILE A 166 7.14 -1.10 -3.83
C ILE A 166 6.78 -1.72 -5.19
N THR A 167 7.61 -2.66 -5.66
CA THR A 167 7.39 -3.37 -6.94
C THR A 167 6.92 -4.80 -6.75
N SER A 168 7.35 -5.47 -5.69
CA SER A 168 7.02 -6.88 -5.42
C SER A 168 6.78 -7.14 -3.94
N ASN A 169 5.92 -8.11 -3.64
CA ASN A 169 5.66 -8.57 -2.27
C ASN A 169 6.90 -9.18 -1.60
N THR A 170 7.87 -9.67 -2.38
CA THR A 170 9.13 -10.22 -1.84
C THR A 170 9.93 -9.19 -1.05
N LEU A 171 9.88 -7.91 -1.43
CA LEU A 171 10.54 -6.83 -0.69
C LEU A 171 9.92 -6.64 0.70
N ILE A 172 8.59 -6.76 0.80
CA ILE A 172 7.85 -6.64 2.05
C ILE A 172 8.14 -7.85 2.94
N GLU A 173 7.99 -9.06 2.39
CA GLU A 173 8.23 -10.32 3.10
C GLU A 173 9.66 -10.40 3.65
N SER A 174 10.66 -9.93 2.89
CA SER A 174 12.06 -9.98 3.33
C SER A 174 12.35 -9.20 4.62
N VAL A 175 11.62 -8.10 4.87
CA VAL A 175 11.85 -7.22 6.03
C VAL A 175 10.80 -7.46 7.12
N LEU A 176 9.53 -7.58 6.73
CA LEU A 176 8.39 -7.65 7.64
C LEU A 176 7.79 -9.05 7.78
N GLY A 177 8.32 -10.07 7.08
CA GLY A 177 7.85 -11.45 7.20
C GLY A 177 7.91 -12.00 8.62
N LYS A 178 8.85 -11.50 9.44
CA LYS A 178 8.96 -11.83 10.88
C LYS A 178 7.72 -11.43 11.69
N TYR A 179 6.98 -10.43 11.22
CA TYR A 179 5.77 -9.91 11.86
C TYR A 179 4.49 -10.43 11.18
N ASN A 180 4.60 -11.48 10.35
CA ASN A 180 3.51 -12.04 9.56
C ASN A 180 2.88 -11.05 8.55
N ILE A 181 3.67 -10.08 8.07
CA ILE A 181 3.26 -9.14 7.01
C ILE A 181 3.97 -9.58 5.74
N ILE A 182 3.23 -10.22 4.83
CA ILE A 182 3.80 -10.87 3.65
C ILE A 182 3.52 -10.07 2.37
N CYS A 183 2.36 -9.41 2.30
CA CYS A 183 1.94 -8.67 1.12
C CYS A 183 1.60 -7.20 1.40
N VAL A 184 1.34 -6.43 0.32
CA VAL A 184 0.90 -5.04 0.41
C VAL A 184 -0.44 -4.91 1.14
N GLU A 185 -1.37 -5.84 0.94
CA GLU A 185 -2.68 -5.78 1.63
C GLU A 185 -2.54 -6.05 3.14
N ASP A 186 -1.65 -6.94 3.58
CA ASP A 186 -1.33 -7.12 5.00
C ASP A 186 -0.76 -5.80 5.58
N LEU A 187 0.12 -5.13 4.83
CA LEU A 187 0.70 -3.84 5.23
C LEU A 187 -0.37 -2.74 5.34
N ILE A 188 -1.30 -2.65 4.37
CA ILE A 188 -2.43 -1.73 4.41
C ILE A 188 -3.30 -2.02 5.63
N HIS A 189 -3.62 -3.29 5.87
CA HIS A 189 -4.45 -3.71 6.98
C HIS A 189 -3.84 -3.35 8.34
N GLU A 190 -2.54 -3.60 8.52
CA GLU A 190 -1.82 -3.25 9.75
C GLU A 190 -1.83 -1.73 9.99
N ILE A 191 -1.71 -0.92 8.94
CA ILE A 191 -1.77 0.54 9.03
C ILE A 191 -3.18 1.03 9.38
N VAL A 192 -4.21 0.53 8.70
CA VAL A 192 -5.62 0.94 8.89
C VAL A 192 -6.11 0.61 10.30
N THR A 193 -5.87 -0.63 10.73
CA THR A 193 -6.33 -1.13 12.04
C THR A 193 -5.47 -0.65 13.20
N VAL A 194 -4.28 -0.11 12.91
CA VAL A 194 -3.26 0.25 13.90
C VAL A 194 -2.93 -0.98 14.77
N GLY A 195 -2.52 -2.05 14.09
CA GLY A 195 -2.21 -3.33 14.70
C GLY A 195 -0.97 -3.30 15.63
N PRO A 196 -0.60 -4.46 16.21
CA PRO A 196 0.49 -4.56 17.18
C PRO A 196 1.85 -4.15 16.61
N ASN A 197 2.07 -4.36 15.32
CA ASN A 197 3.33 -4.11 14.60
C ASN A 197 3.30 -2.81 13.79
N PHE A 198 2.33 -1.92 14.03
CA PHE A 198 2.19 -0.63 13.35
C PHE A 198 3.48 0.19 13.33
N LYS A 199 4.25 0.17 14.43
CA LYS A 199 5.54 0.89 14.53
C LYS A 199 6.53 0.42 13.46
N TYR A 200 6.61 -0.89 13.22
CA TYR A 200 7.52 -1.46 12.22
C TYR A 200 6.99 -1.21 10.80
N ALA A 201 5.69 -1.39 10.58
CA ALA A 201 5.04 -1.08 9.30
C ALA A 201 5.21 0.39 8.88
N SER A 202 4.94 1.34 9.78
CA SER A 202 5.10 2.77 9.50
C SER A 202 6.57 3.18 9.31
N ASN A 203 7.51 2.57 10.04
CA ASN A 203 8.94 2.84 9.88
C ASN A 203 9.52 2.25 8.58
N PHE A 204 8.99 1.12 8.14
CA PHE A 204 9.32 0.49 6.86
C PHE A 204 8.91 1.36 5.68
N LEU A 205 7.75 2.02 5.78
CA LEU A 205 7.33 3.03 4.81
C LEU A 205 8.25 4.27 4.87
N TRP A 206 8.77 4.65 3.72
CA TRP A 206 9.44 5.93 3.54
C TRP A 206 8.40 7.05 3.61
N PRO A 207 8.72 8.23 4.19
CA PRO A 207 7.80 9.36 4.17
C PRO A 207 7.29 9.67 2.76
N PHE A 208 5.98 9.68 2.58
CA PHE A 208 5.34 9.88 1.28
C PHE A 208 5.71 11.25 0.73
N LYS A 209 6.29 11.29 -0.47
CA LYS A 209 6.54 12.55 -1.18
C LYS A 209 5.33 12.85 -2.06
N LEU A 210 4.52 13.82 -1.66
CA LEU A 210 3.30 14.19 -2.35
C LEU A 210 3.51 15.40 -3.27
N ASN A 211 2.68 15.49 -4.30
CA ASN A 211 2.66 16.66 -5.17
C ASN A 211 1.91 17.82 -4.50
N THR A 212 2.12 19.05 -4.97
CA THR A 212 1.26 20.18 -4.58
C THR A 212 -0.19 19.89 -4.98
N PRO A 213 -1.19 20.21 -4.14
CA PRO A 213 -2.59 19.92 -4.46
C PRO A 213 -3.02 20.62 -5.74
N THR A 214 -3.72 19.90 -6.62
CA THR A 214 -4.39 20.47 -7.78
C THR A 214 -5.40 21.54 -7.33
N GLY A 215 -5.27 22.75 -7.88
CA GLY A 215 -6.03 23.94 -7.44
C GLY A 215 -5.37 24.73 -6.30
N GLY A 216 -4.18 24.33 -5.84
CA GLY A 216 -3.39 25.07 -4.87
C GLY A 216 -3.89 24.97 -3.43
N TRP A 217 -3.26 25.78 -2.58
CA TRP A 217 -3.63 25.94 -1.17
C TRP A 217 -4.54 27.17 -1.03
N ARG A 218 -5.50 27.15 -0.10
CA ARG A 218 -6.32 28.33 0.22
C ARG A 218 -5.48 29.38 0.93
N LYS A 219 -4.97 29.05 2.12
CA LYS A 219 -4.11 29.90 2.93
C LYS A 219 -3.37 29.07 3.98
N LYS A 220 -2.08 28.84 3.73
CA LYS A 220 -1.21 28.02 4.61
C LYS A 220 -0.97 28.60 6.00
N THR A 221 -1.25 29.89 6.20
CA THR A 221 -0.96 30.61 7.44
C THR A 221 -2.12 30.62 8.43
N ASN A 222 -3.33 30.21 8.01
CA ASN A 222 -4.53 30.21 8.84
C ASN A 222 -4.97 28.78 9.15
N HIS A 223 -5.64 28.61 10.29
CA HIS A 223 -6.12 27.29 10.71
C HIS A 223 -7.25 26.83 9.78
N PHE A 224 -7.44 25.52 9.61
CA PHE A 224 -8.48 24.97 8.74
C PHE A 224 -9.89 25.45 9.12
N VAL A 225 -10.18 25.56 10.42
CA VAL A 225 -11.46 26.09 10.95
C VAL A 225 -11.70 27.55 10.53
N GLU A 226 -10.63 28.34 10.38
CA GLU A 226 -10.68 29.74 9.94
C GLU A 226 -10.65 29.88 8.40
N GLY A 227 -10.89 28.79 7.67
CA GLY A 227 -10.84 28.75 6.21
C GLY A 227 -9.44 28.60 5.61
N GLY A 228 -8.41 28.40 6.44
CA GLY A 228 -7.04 28.13 6.02
C GLY A 228 -6.74 26.65 5.75
N ASP A 229 -5.48 26.27 5.95
CA ASP A 229 -4.98 24.95 5.57
C ASP A 229 -4.17 24.22 6.65
N PHE A 230 -3.69 24.90 7.70
CA PHE A 230 -2.93 24.23 8.75
C PHE A 230 -3.87 23.61 9.80
N GLY A 231 -3.38 22.60 10.52
CA GLY A 231 -4.11 21.96 11.62
C GLY A 231 -4.95 20.74 11.24
N CYS A 232 -5.82 20.36 12.17
CA CYS A 232 -6.69 19.20 12.04
C CYS A 232 -7.81 19.47 11.03
N ARG A 233 -7.99 18.55 10.08
CA ARG A 233 -9.09 18.56 9.09
C ARG A 233 -10.04 17.38 9.24
N GLU A 234 -9.84 16.53 10.24
CA GLU A 234 -10.62 15.30 10.43
C GLU A 234 -10.69 14.51 9.11
N ASP A 235 -11.89 14.18 8.64
CA ASP A 235 -12.12 13.43 7.40
C ASP A 235 -11.91 14.26 6.12
N LYS A 236 -11.86 15.59 6.23
CA LYS A 236 -11.62 16.51 5.09
C LYS A 236 -10.17 16.47 4.59
N ILE A 237 -9.30 15.68 5.23
CA ILE A 237 -8.00 15.33 4.67
C ILE A 237 -8.12 14.47 3.40
N ASN A 238 -9.17 13.65 3.29
CA ASN A 238 -9.32 12.71 2.19
C ASN A 238 -9.48 13.40 0.81
N PRO A 239 -10.33 14.44 0.67
CA PRO A 239 -10.35 15.26 -0.54
C PRO A 239 -9.00 15.92 -0.87
N LEU A 240 -8.23 16.34 0.14
CA LEU A 240 -6.91 16.93 -0.07
C LEU A 240 -5.92 15.89 -0.63
N LEU A 241 -5.89 14.68 -0.06
CA LEU A 241 -5.02 13.61 -0.53
C LEU A 241 -5.32 13.22 -1.98
N ARG A 242 -6.60 13.16 -2.36
CA ARG A 242 -7.00 12.88 -3.75
C ARG A 242 -6.46 13.91 -4.76
N LYS A 243 -6.19 15.15 -4.32
CA LYS A 243 -5.61 16.20 -5.17
C LYS A 243 -4.08 16.16 -5.22
N MET A 244 -3.42 15.39 -4.36
CA MET A 244 -1.96 15.36 -4.19
C MET A 244 -1.33 14.02 -4.59
N VAL A 245 -2.12 12.95 -4.63
CA VAL A 245 -1.71 11.58 -4.97
C VAL A 245 -1.73 11.36 -6.47
#